data_AF-A0A1V6FE66-F1
#
_entry.id   AF-A0A1V6FE66-F1
#
_cell.length_a   1.000
_cell.length_b   1.000
_cell.length_c   1.000
_cell.angle_alpha   90.00
_cell.angle_beta   90.00
_cell.angle_gamma   90.00
#
_symmetry.space_group_name_H-M   'P 1'
#
loop_
_entity.id
_entity.type
_entity.pdbx_description
1 polymer ?
#
loop_
_entity_poly.entity_id
_entity_poly.type
_entity_poly.pdbx_seq_one_letter_code
_entity_poly.pdbx_strand_id
1 'polypeptide(L)'
;MKIRRLFLFAALILCATLLQGGGSVVPVGTYLYADLEKVSPATGALVLNFDAAGPSRLVVAYGRKHRKDRKTRDGTTEAERESFKPRLAVLSDQGRVARFDKLPPDYYDIAVIDATTMTLHEGIALYSSTEEELTDNSMIEQFQGEIRKSLGLRDDRIGGWEGFFDTKQIERIQVASGRAGVLMQQMRLGTALAESGAVLKGCIHSIDVVWVERAIDATAGWQVINRQQLYRDEIPARTFFKHIQMPELSGIRVGTREKKMPVIKLP
;
A
#
# COMPACT_ATOMS: atom_id res chain seq x y z
N MET A 1 11.28 -0.12 69.80
CA MET A 1 10.44 -1.03 70.61
C MET A 1 9.01 -0.93 70.07
N LYS A 2 8.62 -1.90 69.22
CA LYS A 2 7.60 -2.94 69.47
C LYS A 2 6.16 -2.41 69.41
N ILE A 3 5.16 -2.98 68.72
CA ILE A 3 4.92 -4.15 67.86
C ILE A 3 3.47 -3.89 67.36
N ARG A 4 3.20 -3.76 66.06
CA ARG A 4 2.68 -4.80 65.14
C ARG A 4 1.39 -5.53 65.58
N ARG A 5 0.52 -5.73 64.56
CA ARG A 5 -0.49 -6.80 64.32
C ARG A 5 -1.94 -6.40 64.59
N LEU A 6 -2.94 -6.77 63.79
CA LEU A 6 -3.03 -7.46 62.50
C LEU A 6 -4.55 -7.49 62.16
N PHE A 7 -4.91 -7.32 60.87
CA PHE A 7 -5.86 -8.16 60.09
C PHE A 7 -7.35 -8.07 60.46
N LEU A 8 -8.37 -8.21 59.60
CA LEU A 8 -8.67 -8.55 58.20
C LEU A 8 -10.21 -8.32 58.15
N PHE A 9 -10.93 -7.89 57.11
CA PHE A 9 -11.25 -8.55 55.84
C PHE A 9 -12.48 -7.82 55.25
N ALA A 10 -12.72 -8.00 53.94
CA ALA A 10 -13.87 -7.63 53.12
C ALA A 10 -13.78 -6.21 52.49
N ALA A 11 -13.22 -6.01 51.30
CA ALA A 11 -13.39 -6.70 50.01
C ALA A 11 -14.84 -6.67 49.47
N LEU A 12 -15.19 -5.53 48.87
CA LEU A 12 -16.25 -5.30 47.88
C LEU A 12 -15.84 -3.98 47.20
N ILE A 13 -15.03 -3.96 46.14
CA ILE A 13 -15.34 -4.43 44.78
C ILE A 13 -16.79 -4.10 44.41
N LEU A 14 -17.03 -2.81 44.14
CA LEU A 14 -18.06 -2.36 43.21
C LEU A 14 -17.29 -1.52 42.17
N CYS A 15 -16.63 -2.17 41.19
CA CYS A 15 -17.24 -2.48 39.90
C CYS A 15 -18.06 -1.31 39.31
N ALA A 16 -17.46 -0.12 39.27
CA ALA A 16 -17.71 0.79 38.15
C ALA A 16 -16.90 0.26 36.95
N THR A 17 -17.38 -0.84 36.38
CA THR A 17 -16.99 -1.25 35.04
C THR A 17 -17.40 -0.13 34.11
N LEU A 18 -16.43 0.71 33.75
CA LEU A 18 -16.39 1.34 32.44
C LEU A 18 -16.66 0.22 31.44
N LEU A 19 -17.89 0.17 30.95
CA LEU A 19 -18.24 -0.44 29.68
C LEU A 19 -17.49 0.34 28.60
N GLN A 20 -16.17 0.13 28.52
CA GLN A 20 -15.47 0.21 27.25
C GLN A 20 -16.09 -0.90 26.41
N GLY A 21 -16.99 -0.53 25.51
CA GLY A 21 -17.37 -1.37 24.39
C GLY A 21 -16.10 -1.74 23.64
N GLY A 22 -15.56 -2.91 23.99
CA GLY A 22 -14.39 -3.50 23.38
C GLY A 22 -14.74 -4.03 22.00
N GLY A 23 -14.65 -3.16 21.01
CA GLY A 23 -14.12 -3.55 19.72
C GLY A 23 -12.67 -3.06 19.72
N SER A 24 -11.68 -3.96 19.62
CA SER A 24 -10.32 -3.50 19.34
C SER A 24 -10.39 -2.74 18.01
N VAL A 25 -10.18 -1.43 18.05
CA VAL A 25 -10.14 -0.63 16.82
C VAL A 25 -8.92 -1.10 16.06
N VAL A 26 -9.12 -1.98 15.08
CA VAL A 26 -8.07 -2.38 14.14
C VAL A 26 -7.73 -1.15 13.29
N PRO A 27 -6.49 -0.66 13.32
CA PRO A 27 -6.09 0.47 12.48
C PRO A 27 -6.37 0.20 11.00
N VAL A 28 -6.71 1.26 10.27
CA VAL A 28 -6.90 1.18 8.82
C VAL A 28 -5.61 0.64 8.18
N GLY A 29 -5.73 -0.32 7.25
CA GLY A 29 -4.58 -0.89 6.56
C GLY A 29 -3.85 -2.03 7.29
N THR A 30 -4.30 -2.45 8.48
CA THR A 30 -3.64 -3.53 9.25
C THR A 30 -3.46 -4.83 8.45
N TYR A 31 -4.45 -5.20 7.63
CA TYR A 31 -4.42 -6.45 6.84
C TYR A 31 -3.75 -6.30 5.46
N LEU A 32 -3.22 -5.12 5.16
CA LEU A 32 -2.64 -4.80 3.86
C LEU A 32 -1.33 -5.56 3.62
N TYR A 33 -0.47 -5.57 4.64
CA TYR A 33 0.88 -6.12 4.54
C TYR A 33 0.89 -7.60 4.92
N ALA A 34 1.86 -8.32 4.37
CA ALA A 34 2.00 -9.73 4.64
C ALA A 34 2.40 -10.00 6.09
N ASP A 35 1.77 -11.00 6.69
CA ASP A 35 2.12 -11.52 7.99
C ASP A 35 3.33 -12.45 7.85
N LEU A 36 4.48 -12.03 8.40
CA LEU A 36 5.74 -12.77 8.28
C LEU A 36 5.71 -14.14 8.98
N GLU A 37 4.73 -14.42 9.84
CA GLU A 37 4.54 -15.74 10.45
C GLU A 37 3.82 -16.71 9.51
N LYS A 38 3.05 -16.20 8.55
CA LYS A 38 2.23 -16.99 7.61
C LYS A 38 2.87 -17.17 6.24
N VAL A 39 3.82 -16.30 5.87
CA VAL A 39 4.55 -16.44 4.60
C VAL A 39 5.49 -17.64 4.64
N SER A 40 5.70 -18.27 3.47
CA SER A 40 6.67 -19.35 3.34
C SER A 40 8.07 -18.90 3.79
N PRO A 41 8.85 -19.78 4.44
CA PRO A 41 10.22 -19.44 4.84
C PRO A 41 11.06 -18.99 3.66
N ALA A 42 11.76 -17.87 3.83
CA ALA A 42 12.74 -17.36 2.90
C ALA A 42 13.90 -16.73 3.68
N THR A 43 15.11 -16.85 3.16
CA THR A 43 16.33 -16.31 3.80
C THR A 43 16.78 -14.98 3.21
N GLY A 44 16.16 -14.55 2.11
CA GLY A 44 16.43 -13.24 1.52
C GLY A 44 16.00 -12.12 2.45
N ALA A 45 16.80 -11.07 2.49
CA ALA A 45 16.52 -9.85 3.24
C ALA A 45 16.99 -8.63 2.44
N LEU A 46 16.35 -7.50 2.67
CA LEU A 46 16.70 -6.22 2.04
C LEU A 46 16.83 -5.16 3.11
N VAL A 47 17.94 -4.41 3.07
CA VAL A 47 18.19 -3.28 3.96
C VAL A 47 18.38 -2.03 3.12
N LEU A 48 17.54 -1.03 3.37
CA LEU A 48 17.65 0.31 2.81
C LEU A 48 18.19 1.24 3.87
N ASN A 49 19.12 2.11 3.49
CA ASN A 49 19.68 3.15 4.35
C ASN A 49 19.36 4.50 3.75
N PHE A 50 18.85 5.43 4.55
CA PHE A 50 18.52 6.79 4.15
C PHE A 50 19.50 7.80 4.76
N ASP A 51 19.84 8.83 4.00
CA ASP A 51 20.73 9.91 4.46
C ASP A 51 20.09 10.84 5.50
N ALA A 52 18.76 10.86 5.58
CA ALA A 52 17.97 11.61 6.54
C ALA A 52 17.00 10.72 7.35
N ALA A 53 16.77 11.11 8.61
CA ALA A 53 15.78 10.50 9.47
C ALA A 53 14.36 10.72 8.92
N GLY A 54 13.46 9.82 9.28
CA GLY A 54 12.05 9.82 8.86
C GLY A 54 11.23 9.02 9.87
N PRO A 55 10.99 9.55 11.08
CA PRO A 55 10.40 8.77 12.17
C PRO A 55 8.97 8.29 11.90
N SER A 56 8.25 8.94 10.97
CA SER A 56 6.89 8.58 10.55
C SER A 56 6.85 8.01 9.12
N ARG A 57 8.02 7.66 8.58
CA ARG A 57 8.13 7.04 7.25
C ARG A 57 7.54 5.63 7.31
N LEU A 58 7.05 5.18 6.18
CA LEU A 58 6.65 3.81 5.92
C LEU A 58 7.35 3.36 4.64
N VAL A 59 7.94 2.16 4.66
CA VAL A 59 8.65 1.62 3.49
C VAL A 59 8.04 0.29 3.12
N VAL A 60 7.56 0.21 1.89
CA VAL A 60 6.88 -0.97 1.32
C VAL A 60 7.75 -1.57 0.24
N ALA A 61 7.93 -2.89 0.27
CA ALA A 61 8.51 -3.65 -0.82
C ALA A 61 7.43 -4.44 -1.56
N TYR A 62 7.51 -4.37 -2.89
CA TYR A 62 6.53 -4.92 -3.81
C TYR A 62 7.20 -5.86 -4.81
N GLY A 63 7.08 -7.17 -4.57
CA GLY A 63 7.70 -8.22 -5.40
C GLY A 63 7.03 -8.37 -6.76
N ARG A 64 7.83 -8.47 -7.84
CA ARG A 64 7.35 -8.58 -9.23
C ARG A 64 6.74 -9.93 -9.57
N LYS A 65 7.17 -11.01 -8.92
CA LYS A 65 6.65 -12.37 -9.16
C LYS A 65 5.21 -12.53 -8.69
N HIS A 66 4.86 -11.88 -7.58
CA HIS A 66 3.56 -12.00 -6.92
C HIS A 66 2.68 -10.77 -7.14
N ARG A 67 2.78 -10.16 -8.31
CA ARG A 67 1.85 -9.13 -8.75
C ARG A 67 0.56 -9.73 -9.24
N LYS A 68 -0.50 -8.94 -9.12
CA LYS A 68 -1.87 -9.34 -9.44
C LYS A 68 -2.25 -9.10 -10.90
N ASP A 69 -1.39 -8.43 -11.68
CA ASP A 69 -1.49 -8.27 -13.14
C ASP A 69 -1.57 -9.60 -13.91
N ARG A 70 -1.04 -10.68 -13.30
CA ARG A 70 -1.00 -12.03 -13.87
C ARG A 70 -2.10 -12.97 -13.37
N LYS A 71 -2.93 -12.54 -12.42
CA LYS A 71 -3.97 -13.40 -11.85
C LYS A 71 -5.28 -13.26 -12.62
N THR A 72 -5.85 -14.40 -13.00
CA THR A 72 -7.22 -14.47 -13.53
C THR A 72 -8.22 -14.10 -12.42
N ARG A 73 -9.46 -13.85 -12.83
CA ARG A 73 -10.56 -13.44 -11.96
C ARG A 73 -10.92 -14.47 -10.87
N ASP A 74 -10.43 -15.71 -10.99
CA ASP A 74 -10.71 -16.83 -10.07
C ASP A 74 -10.08 -16.68 -8.68
N GLY A 75 -9.30 -15.61 -8.47
CA GLY A 75 -8.83 -15.19 -7.15
C GLY A 75 -7.59 -15.94 -6.65
N THR A 76 -7.23 -15.66 -5.40
CA THR A 76 -6.13 -16.30 -4.67
C THR A 76 -6.70 -17.18 -3.58
N THR A 77 -6.15 -18.38 -3.39
CA THR A 77 -6.47 -19.19 -2.20
C THR A 77 -6.01 -18.46 -0.94
N GLU A 78 -6.58 -18.79 0.23
CA GLU A 78 -6.13 -18.20 1.50
C GLU A 78 -4.63 -18.44 1.75
N ALA A 79 -4.12 -19.61 1.37
CA ALA A 79 -2.69 -19.93 1.47
C ALA A 79 -1.81 -19.07 0.56
N GLU A 80 -2.32 -18.65 -0.60
CA GLU A 80 -1.58 -17.80 -1.53
C GLU A 80 -1.62 -16.31 -1.16
N ARG A 81 -2.67 -15.85 -0.48
CA ARG A 81 -2.93 -14.42 -0.23
C ARG A 81 -1.73 -13.67 0.36
N GLU A 82 -1.06 -14.25 1.35
CA GLU A 82 0.10 -13.63 2.02
C GLU A 82 1.30 -13.45 1.08
N SER A 83 1.42 -14.28 0.05
CA SER A 83 2.48 -14.15 -0.97
C SER A 83 2.23 -12.96 -1.90
N PHE A 84 0.97 -12.59 -2.15
CA PHE A 84 0.59 -11.45 -3.00
C PHE A 84 0.52 -10.11 -2.26
N LYS A 85 0.53 -10.13 -0.92
CA LYS A 85 0.55 -8.91 -0.12
C LYS A 85 1.92 -8.21 -0.19
N PRO A 86 1.96 -6.87 -0.25
CA PRO A 86 3.20 -6.13 -0.12
C PRO A 86 3.88 -6.43 1.23
N ARG A 87 5.19 -6.21 1.28
CA ARG A 87 6.00 -6.38 2.50
C ARG A 87 6.21 -5.01 3.15
N LEU A 88 6.01 -4.94 4.45
CA LEU A 88 6.30 -3.75 5.24
C LEU A 88 7.68 -3.88 5.88
N ALA A 89 8.48 -2.81 5.84
CA ALA A 89 9.76 -2.79 6.53
C ALA A 89 9.59 -2.61 8.04
N VAL A 90 10.49 -3.23 8.79
CA VAL A 90 10.78 -2.81 10.17
C VAL A 90 11.75 -1.64 10.10
N LEU A 91 11.35 -0.51 10.69
CA LEU A 91 12.19 0.68 10.75
C LEU A 91 13.06 0.70 12.02
N SER A 92 14.28 1.19 11.88
CA SER A 92 15.18 1.47 13.00
C SER A 92 15.97 2.76 12.73
N ASP A 93 16.74 3.20 13.74
CA ASP A 93 17.55 4.43 13.68
C ASP A 93 16.73 5.65 13.23
N GLN A 94 15.59 5.87 13.90
CA GLN A 94 14.65 6.98 13.60
C GLN A 94 14.17 6.98 12.13
N GLY A 95 14.01 5.81 11.53
CA GLY A 95 13.58 5.66 10.13
C GLY A 95 14.68 5.84 9.10
N ARG A 96 15.95 5.90 9.53
CA ARG A 96 17.12 5.88 8.63
C ARG A 96 17.39 4.50 8.05
N VAL A 97 16.97 3.45 8.74
CA VAL A 97 17.14 2.07 8.27
C VAL A 97 15.78 1.42 8.12
N ALA A 98 15.52 0.85 6.95
CA ALA A 98 14.35 0.02 6.67
C ALA A 98 14.79 -1.39 6.31
N ARG A 99 14.34 -2.36 7.11
CA ARG A 99 14.68 -3.78 6.93
C ARG A 99 13.45 -4.59 6.54
N PHE A 100 13.61 -5.38 5.48
CA PHE A 100 12.67 -6.42 5.10
C PHE A 100 13.32 -7.78 5.32
N ASP A 101 12.62 -8.65 6.05
CA ASP A 101 13.01 -10.04 6.26
C ASP A 101 12.08 -10.99 5.49
N LYS A 102 12.53 -12.24 5.34
CA LYS A 102 11.78 -13.32 4.68
C LYS A 102 11.28 -12.93 3.28
N LEU A 103 12.15 -12.33 2.48
CA LEU A 103 11.90 -12.06 1.07
C LEU A 103 12.27 -13.27 0.21
N PRO A 104 11.31 -13.89 -0.51
CA PRO A 104 11.64 -14.87 -1.54
C PRO A 104 12.52 -14.26 -2.65
N PRO A 105 13.32 -15.07 -3.36
CA PRO A 105 14.09 -14.59 -4.50
C PRO A 105 13.19 -13.97 -5.57
N ASP A 106 13.36 -12.67 -5.81
CA ASP A 106 12.55 -11.87 -6.72
C ASP A 106 13.23 -10.52 -7.02
N TYR A 107 12.63 -9.74 -7.90
CA TYR A 107 12.86 -8.31 -8.06
C TYR A 107 11.80 -7.56 -7.27
N TYR A 108 12.24 -6.64 -6.40
CA TYR A 108 11.36 -5.83 -5.58
C TYR A 108 11.41 -4.37 -6.02
N ASP A 109 10.25 -3.77 -6.14
CA ASP A 109 10.10 -2.32 -6.26
C ASP A 109 9.73 -1.75 -4.90
N ILE A 110 10.24 -0.56 -4.57
CA ILE A 110 10.05 0.06 -3.27
C ILE A 110 9.17 1.31 -3.40
N ALA A 111 8.29 1.48 -2.41
CA ALA A 111 7.61 2.74 -2.15
C ALA A 111 7.99 3.23 -0.74
N VAL A 112 8.36 4.50 -0.64
CA VAL A 112 8.65 5.20 0.60
C VAL A 112 7.61 6.29 0.79
N ILE A 113 6.78 6.15 1.81
CA ILE A 113 5.69 7.06 2.14
C ILE A 113 6.07 7.80 3.41
N ASP A 114 5.96 9.13 3.41
CA ASP A 114 6.17 9.95 4.60
C ASP A 114 4.93 10.80 4.84
N ALA A 115 4.15 10.43 5.87
CA ALA A 115 2.92 11.11 6.23
C ALA A 115 3.17 12.48 6.90
N THR A 116 4.39 12.74 7.39
CA THR A 116 4.73 14.04 7.99
C THR A 116 5.03 15.07 6.92
N THR A 117 5.79 14.69 5.88
CA THR A 117 6.10 15.58 4.75
C THR A 117 5.08 15.47 3.62
N MET A 118 4.13 14.54 3.72
CA MET A 118 3.17 14.21 2.66
C MET A 118 3.88 13.93 1.33
N THR A 119 4.88 13.05 1.34
CA THR A 119 5.61 12.64 0.13
C THR A 119 5.50 11.14 -0.14
N LEU A 120 5.46 10.79 -1.44
CA LEU A 120 5.51 9.43 -1.96
C LEU A 120 6.71 9.33 -2.91
N HIS A 121 7.72 8.58 -2.51
CA HIS A 121 8.85 8.23 -3.37
C HIS A 121 8.72 6.79 -3.84
N GLU A 122 8.78 6.53 -5.13
CA GLU A 122 8.52 5.18 -5.65
C GLU A 122 9.36 4.78 -6.84
N GLY A 123 9.75 3.51 -6.89
CA GLY A 123 10.39 2.86 -8.03
C GLY A 123 9.52 1.78 -8.66
N ILE A 124 8.20 1.92 -8.62
CA ILE A 124 7.25 0.91 -9.10
C ILE A 124 7.23 0.90 -10.63
N ALA A 125 7.56 -0.25 -11.19
CA ALA A 125 7.23 -0.61 -12.57
C ALA A 125 5.74 -0.96 -12.62
N LEU A 126 4.98 -0.38 -13.54
CA LEU A 126 3.53 -0.60 -13.61
C LEU A 126 3.13 -1.74 -14.55
N TYR A 127 4.03 -2.15 -15.44
CA TYR A 127 3.87 -3.32 -16.32
C TYR A 127 5.11 -4.21 -16.29
N SER A 128 4.96 -5.43 -16.81
CA SER A 128 6.05 -6.41 -16.93
C SER A 128 6.97 -6.04 -18.09
N SER A 129 8.28 -6.25 -17.94
CA SER A 129 9.28 -6.04 -19.01
C SER A 129 9.13 -7.00 -20.20
N THR A 130 8.15 -7.89 -20.16
CA THR A 130 7.84 -8.85 -21.23
C THR A 130 6.72 -8.38 -22.15
N GLU A 131 6.00 -7.32 -21.79
CA GLU A 131 4.97 -6.75 -22.65
C GLU A 131 5.61 -5.80 -23.66
N GLU A 132 5.12 -5.83 -24.90
CA GLU A 132 5.61 -4.94 -25.95
C GLU A 132 5.20 -3.50 -25.62
N GLU A 133 6.21 -2.66 -25.42
CA GLU A 133 6.01 -1.23 -25.19
C GLU A 133 5.36 -0.60 -26.40
N LEU A 134 4.28 0.15 -26.17
CA LEU A 134 3.70 0.96 -27.21
C LEU A 134 4.65 2.14 -27.47
N THR A 135 5.07 2.33 -28.73
CA THR A 135 6.01 3.39 -29.12
C THR A 135 5.34 4.56 -29.84
N ASP A 136 4.08 4.40 -30.24
CA ASP A 136 3.28 5.48 -30.85
C ASP A 136 2.76 6.44 -29.79
N ASN A 137 3.42 7.60 -29.67
CA ASN A 137 3.05 8.64 -28.71
C ASN A 137 1.60 9.13 -28.84
N SER A 138 1.07 9.20 -30.06
CA SER A 138 -0.32 9.66 -30.27
C SER A 138 -1.33 8.67 -29.70
N MET A 139 -1.05 7.38 -29.87
CA MET A 139 -1.86 6.31 -29.32
C MET A 139 -1.71 6.22 -27.80
N ILE A 140 -0.51 6.43 -27.25
CA ILE A 140 -0.27 6.49 -25.81
C ILE A 140 -1.10 7.62 -25.18
N GLU A 141 -1.05 8.82 -25.74
CA GLU A 141 -1.81 9.97 -25.23
C GLU A 141 -3.32 9.71 -25.27
N GLN A 142 -3.82 9.15 -26.39
CA GLN A 142 -5.21 8.74 -26.51
C GLN A 142 -5.59 7.74 -25.40
N PHE A 143 -4.81 6.68 -25.24
CA PHE A 143 -5.10 5.63 -24.26
C PHE A 143 -5.03 6.15 -22.83
N GLN A 144 -4.05 7.00 -22.50
CA GLN A 144 -3.99 7.67 -21.21
C GLN A 144 -5.22 8.53 -20.95
N GLY A 145 -5.70 9.27 -21.95
CA GLY A 145 -6.92 10.07 -21.85
C GLY A 145 -8.17 9.21 -21.57
N GLU A 146 -8.30 8.08 -22.26
CA GLU A 146 -9.40 7.14 -22.05
C GLU A 146 -9.33 6.47 -20.66
N ILE A 147 -8.15 6.03 -20.23
CA ILE A 147 -7.92 5.43 -18.90
C ILE A 147 -8.28 6.43 -17.79
N ARG A 148 -7.88 7.70 -17.94
CA ARG A 148 -8.25 8.76 -16.98
C ARG A 148 -9.75 8.94 -16.87
N LYS A 149 -10.49 8.83 -17.98
CA LYS A 149 -11.96 8.86 -17.98
C LYS A 149 -12.57 7.62 -17.30
N SER A 150 -12.01 6.43 -17.53
CA SER A 150 -12.49 5.18 -16.93
C SER A 150 -12.26 5.11 -15.41
N LEU A 151 -11.10 5.55 -14.94
CA LEU A 151 -10.70 5.46 -13.52
C LEU A 151 -11.04 6.71 -12.70
N GLY A 152 -11.32 7.83 -13.37
CA GLY A 152 -11.66 9.10 -12.75
C GLY A 152 -13.01 9.08 -12.05
N LEU A 153 -13.34 10.22 -11.42
CA LEU A 153 -14.69 10.47 -10.94
C LEU A 153 -15.58 10.73 -12.16
N ARG A 154 -16.76 10.10 -12.20
CA ARG A 154 -17.77 10.38 -13.22
C ARG A 154 -18.58 11.62 -12.83
N ASP A 155 -18.93 12.43 -13.83
CA ASP A 155 -19.71 13.66 -13.64
C ASP A 155 -21.10 13.40 -13.05
N ASP A 156 -21.67 12.21 -13.29
CA ASP A 156 -22.97 11.79 -12.75
C ASP A 156 -22.93 11.39 -11.26
N ARG A 157 -21.75 11.42 -10.63
CA ARG A 157 -21.50 11.04 -9.22
C ARG A 157 -21.94 9.62 -8.85
N ILE A 158 -22.33 8.80 -9.82
CA ILE A 158 -22.58 7.38 -9.63
C ILE A 158 -21.24 6.69 -9.83
N GLY A 159 -20.52 6.53 -8.72
CA GLY A 159 -19.38 5.63 -8.53
C GLY A 159 -18.48 5.41 -9.74
N GLY A 160 -17.34 6.11 -9.77
CA GLY A 160 -16.17 5.61 -10.51
C GLY A 160 -15.82 4.19 -10.05
N TRP A 161 -14.85 3.54 -10.72
CA TRP A 161 -14.44 2.15 -10.46
C TRP A 161 -14.36 1.75 -8.96
N GLU A 162 -14.04 2.72 -8.09
CA GLU A 162 -14.18 2.55 -6.66
C GLU A 162 -14.93 3.73 -6.00
N GLY A 163 -16.23 3.59 -5.81
CA GLY A 163 -17.12 4.60 -5.21
C GLY A 163 -16.89 4.88 -3.72
N PHE A 164 -16.08 4.07 -3.02
CA PHE A 164 -15.70 4.34 -1.63
C PHE A 164 -14.90 5.64 -1.53
N PHE A 165 -13.86 5.79 -2.35
CA PHE A 165 -13.03 6.99 -2.35
C PHE A 165 -13.66 8.09 -3.21
N ASP A 166 -13.88 9.24 -2.59
CA ASP A 166 -14.54 10.41 -3.20
C ASP A 166 -13.56 11.29 -3.99
N THR A 167 -12.25 11.10 -3.82
CA THR A 167 -11.21 11.86 -4.51
C THR A 167 -10.13 10.92 -5.06
N LYS A 168 -9.62 11.18 -6.27
CA LYS A 168 -8.59 10.35 -6.92
C LYS A 168 -7.57 11.22 -7.66
N GLN A 169 -6.31 10.81 -7.66
CA GLN A 169 -5.23 11.42 -8.44
C GLN A 169 -4.40 10.32 -9.11
N ILE A 170 -4.26 10.39 -10.44
CA ILE A 170 -3.44 9.44 -11.19
C ILE A 170 -2.07 10.06 -11.41
N GLU A 171 -1.05 9.43 -10.82
CA GLU A 171 0.35 9.88 -10.87
C GLU A 171 1.02 9.46 -12.17
N ARG A 172 0.91 8.18 -12.50
CA ARG A 172 1.57 7.58 -13.65
C ARG A 172 0.67 6.57 -14.33
N ILE A 173 0.72 6.58 -15.65
CA ILE A 173 0.12 5.56 -16.51
C ILE A 173 1.24 5.04 -17.39
N GLN A 174 1.41 3.73 -17.41
CA GLN A 174 2.27 3.08 -18.38
C GLN A 174 1.44 2.12 -19.21
N VAL A 175 1.54 2.27 -20.53
CA VAL A 175 0.71 1.58 -21.49
C VAL A 175 1.57 0.59 -22.28
N ALA A 176 1.09 -0.64 -22.37
CA ALA A 176 1.60 -1.68 -23.23
C ALA A 176 0.48 -2.14 -24.19
N SER A 177 0.80 -2.96 -25.18
CA SER A 177 -0.20 -3.39 -26.18
C SER A 177 -1.44 -4.03 -25.52
N GLY A 178 -2.57 -3.32 -25.52
CA GLY A 178 -3.86 -3.74 -24.96
C GLY A 178 -3.99 -3.70 -23.42
N ARG A 179 -2.94 -3.30 -22.70
CA ARG A 179 -2.90 -3.27 -21.22
C ARG A 179 -2.24 -2.00 -20.70
N ALA A 180 -2.58 -1.61 -19.48
CA ALA A 180 -1.86 -0.55 -18.80
C ALA A 180 -1.82 -0.78 -17.29
N GLY A 181 -0.73 -0.33 -16.68
CA GLY A 181 -0.61 -0.19 -15.25
C GLY A 181 -0.72 1.28 -14.85
N VAL A 182 -1.45 1.55 -13.78
CA VAL A 182 -1.75 2.88 -13.28
C VAL A 182 -1.34 2.98 -11.82
N LEU A 183 -0.47 3.93 -11.50
CA LEU A 183 -0.23 4.34 -10.12
C LEU A 183 -1.18 5.48 -9.78
N MET A 184 -1.94 5.32 -8.71
CA MET A 184 -2.86 6.35 -8.29
C MET A 184 -2.95 6.47 -6.77
N GLN A 185 -3.31 7.66 -6.35
CA GLN A 185 -3.71 7.98 -5.00
C GLN A 185 -5.22 8.14 -4.93
N GLN A 186 -5.80 7.74 -3.81
CA GLN A 186 -7.22 7.91 -3.54
C GLN A 186 -7.41 8.43 -2.12
N MET A 187 -8.37 9.33 -1.95
CA MET A 187 -8.76 9.86 -0.65
C MET A 187 -10.24 9.69 -0.42
N ARG A 188 -10.58 9.44 0.85
CA ARG A 188 -11.93 9.58 1.38
C ARG A 188 -11.93 10.77 2.32
N LEU A 189 -12.62 11.83 1.93
CA LEU A 189 -12.78 13.04 2.73
C LEU A 189 -14.03 12.99 3.62
N GLY A 190 -15.07 12.26 3.17
CA GLY A 190 -16.30 12.09 3.94
C GLY A 190 -16.15 11.15 5.13
N THR A 191 -17.07 11.24 6.10
CA THR A 191 -17.13 10.32 7.25
C THR A 191 -17.11 8.87 6.78
N ALA A 192 -16.23 8.09 7.39
CA ALA A 192 -16.08 6.66 7.13
C ALA A 192 -16.02 5.90 8.46
N LEU A 193 -16.33 4.61 8.40
CA LEU A 193 -16.22 3.71 9.53
C LEU A 193 -14.99 2.82 9.33
N ALA A 194 -14.25 2.59 10.40
CA ALA A 194 -13.24 1.55 10.48
C ALA A 194 -13.91 0.16 10.36
N GLU A 195 -13.13 -0.89 10.11
CA GLU A 195 -13.62 -2.28 10.14
C GLU A 195 -14.20 -2.65 11.53
N SER A 196 -13.75 -1.97 12.58
CA SER A 196 -14.27 -2.09 13.95
C SER A 196 -15.61 -1.37 14.18
N GLY A 197 -16.14 -0.64 13.20
CA GLY A 197 -17.35 0.20 13.32
C GLY A 197 -17.12 1.56 13.96
N ALA A 198 -15.89 1.90 14.36
CA ALA A 198 -15.55 3.22 14.89
C ALA A 198 -15.58 4.28 13.78
N VAL A 199 -16.06 5.48 14.11
CA VAL A 199 -16.01 6.64 13.20
C VAL A 199 -14.58 7.10 13.05
N LEU A 200 -14.09 7.12 11.82
CA LEU A 200 -12.79 7.68 11.44
C LEU A 200 -12.89 9.21 11.48
N LYS A 201 -11.93 9.86 12.13
CA LYS A 201 -11.86 11.31 12.35
C LYS A 201 -11.01 12.02 11.29
N GLY A 202 -10.07 11.31 10.70
CA GLY A 202 -9.18 11.77 9.63
C GLY A 202 -9.68 11.39 8.23
N CYS A 203 -8.84 11.68 7.24
CA CYS A 203 -9.07 11.26 5.86
C CYS A 203 -8.40 9.92 5.63
N ILE A 204 -9.07 9.02 4.92
CA ILE A 204 -8.42 7.77 4.51
C ILE A 204 -7.65 8.04 3.23
N HIS A 205 -6.36 7.77 3.26
CA HIS A 205 -5.48 7.80 2.10
C HIS A 205 -5.22 6.39 1.62
N SER A 206 -5.11 6.21 0.31
CA SER A 206 -4.75 4.96 -0.33
C SER A 206 -3.79 5.23 -1.48
N ILE A 207 -2.77 4.39 -1.63
CA ILE A 207 -1.90 4.35 -2.81
C ILE A 207 -2.06 2.98 -3.45
N ASP A 208 -2.37 2.99 -4.73
CA ASP A 208 -2.82 1.83 -5.47
C ASP A 208 -2.09 1.67 -6.79
N VAL A 209 -1.79 0.42 -7.13
CA VAL A 209 -1.48 0.01 -8.49
C VAL A 209 -2.70 -0.67 -9.07
N VAL A 210 -3.19 -0.16 -10.19
CA VAL A 210 -4.37 -0.66 -10.90
C VAL A 210 -3.95 -1.13 -12.28
N TRP A 211 -4.31 -2.36 -12.64
CA TRP A 211 -4.12 -2.86 -14.00
C TRP A 211 -5.43 -2.81 -14.75
N VAL A 212 -5.36 -2.29 -15.97
CA VAL A 212 -6.47 -2.17 -16.88
C VAL A 212 -6.14 -2.84 -18.20
N GLU A 213 -7.17 -3.32 -18.89
CA GLU A 213 -7.09 -3.78 -20.27
C GLU A 213 -8.18 -3.13 -21.11
N ARG A 214 -7.97 -3.13 -22.42
CA ARG A 214 -9.03 -2.84 -23.38
C ARG A 214 -10.17 -3.83 -23.19
N ALA A 215 -11.38 -3.30 -23.03
CA ALA A 215 -12.58 -4.13 -23.04
C ALA A 215 -12.73 -4.80 -24.42
N ILE A 216 -13.32 -6.01 -24.43
CA ILE A 216 -13.59 -6.75 -25.67
C ILE A 216 -14.51 -5.93 -26.60
N ASP A 217 -15.49 -5.24 -26.00
CA ASP A 217 -16.24 -4.21 -26.68
C ASP A 217 -15.44 -2.90 -26.67
N ALA A 218 -14.92 -2.49 -27.83
CA ALA A 218 -14.13 -1.27 -27.97
C ALA A 218 -14.88 -0.01 -27.50
N THR A 219 -16.22 -0.02 -27.53
CA THR A 219 -17.05 1.10 -27.06
C THR A 219 -17.08 1.21 -25.53
N ALA A 220 -16.77 0.12 -24.81
CA ALA A 220 -16.67 0.10 -23.35
C ALA A 220 -15.31 0.62 -22.82
N GLY A 221 -14.36 0.91 -23.71
CA GLY A 221 -13.09 1.56 -23.36
C GLY A 221 -12.14 0.66 -22.58
N TRP A 222 -11.71 1.11 -21.40
CA TRP A 222 -10.77 0.41 -20.53
C TRP A 222 -11.46 -0.10 -19.26
N GLN A 223 -11.20 -1.35 -18.91
CA GLN A 223 -11.73 -2.02 -17.73
C GLN A 223 -10.64 -2.40 -16.74
N VAL A 224 -10.96 -2.39 -15.44
CA VAL A 224 -10.03 -2.83 -14.39
C VAL A 224 -9.97 -4.36 -14.35
N ILE A 225 -8.75 -4.89 -14.49
CA ILE A 225 -8.46 -6.32 -14.33
C ILE A 225 -8.26 -6.62 -12.85
N ASN A 226 -7.34 -5.87 -12.23
CA ASN A 226 -6.93 -6.12 -10.86
C ASN A 226 -6.39 -4.87 -10.20
N ARG A 227 -6.31 -4.91 -8.87
CA ARG A 227 -5.83 -3.84 -8.02
C ARG A 227 -4.95 -4.41 -6.93
N GLN A 228 -3.87 -3.70 -6.65
CA GLN A 228 -3.05 -3.91 -5.48
C GLN A 228 -2.91 -2.60 -4.71
N GLN A 229 -3.46 -2.58 -3.48
CA GLN A 229 -3.18 -1.52 -2.53
C GLN A 229 -1.73 -1.69 -2.03
N LEU A 230 -1.01 -0.58 -1.89
CA LEU A 230 0.35 -0.51 -1.36
C LEU A 230 0.42 0.24 -0.03
N TYR A 231 -0.46 1.21 0.17
CA TYR A 231 -0.58 1.97 1.40
C TYR A 231 -2.05 2.26 1.65
N ARG A 232 -2.47 2.20 2.92
CA ARG A 232 -3.77 2.68 3.35
C ARG A 232 -3.71 3.09 4.80
N ASP A 233 -4.07 4.32 5.11
CA ASP A 233 -4.06 4.82 6.49
C ASP A 233 -5.05 5.96 6.68
N GLU A 234 -5.40 6.23 7.93
CA GLU A 234 -6.14 7.41 8.35
C GLU A 234 -5.15 8.50 8.77
N ILE A 235 -5.04 9.56 7.98
CA ILE A 235 -4.19 10.71 8.30
C ILE A 235 -4.99 12.01 8.28
N PRO A 236 -4.66 12.99 9.14
CA PRO A 236 -5.39 14.27 9.24
C PRO A 236 -5.01 15.26 8.13
N ALA A 237 -4.69 14.77 6.92
CA ALA A 237 -4.34 15.56 5.75
C ALA A 237 -5.43 15.46 4.68
N ARG A 238 -5.76 16.59 4.03
CA ARG A 238 -6.77 16.68 2.95
C ARG A 238 -6.15 16.86 1.56
N THR A 239 -4.87 16.56 1.42
CA THR A 239 -4.09 16.71 0.19
C THR A 239 -3.42 15.40 -0.14
N PHE A 240 -3.29 15.07 -1.43
CA PHE A 240 -2.50 13.91 -1.85
C PHE A 240 -1.03 14.06 -1.47
N PHE A 241 -0.33 12.94 -1.38
CA PHE A 241 1.12 12.93 -1.25
C PHE A 241 1.75 13.55 -2.51
N LYS A 242 2.79 14.35 -2.35
CA LYS A 242 3.63 14.78 -3.47
C LYS A 242 4.37 13.56 -4.00
N HIS A 243 4.08 13.20 -5.26
CA HIS A 243 4.69 12.04 -5.93
C HIS A 243 6.07 12.40 -6.51
N ILE A 244 7.04 11.50 -6.29
CA ILE A 244 8.41 11.57 -6.81
C ILE A 244 8.79 10.16 -7.29
N GLN A 245 9.04 10.00 -8.59
CA GLN A 245 9.56 8.74 -9.12
C GLN A 245 11.08 8.66 -8.89
N MET A 246 11.54 7.54 -8.33
CA MET A 246 12.94 7.23 -8.07
C MET A 246 13.30 5.88 -8.70
N PRO A 247 13.85 5.85 -9.93
CA PRO A 247 14.20 4.61 -10.63
C PRO A 247 15.12 3.66 -9.85
N GLU A 248 15.98 4.18 -8.98
CA GLU A 248 16.87 3.42 -8.11
C GLU A 248 16.15 2.55 -7.07
N LEU A 249 14.87 2.85 -6.80
CA LEU A 249 13.98 2.06 -5.95
C LEU A 249 13.29 0.92 -6.72
N SER A 250 13.59 0.76 -8.01
CA SER A 250 12.98 -0.23 -8.89
C SER A 250 13.86 -1.46 -9.08
N GLY A 251 13.24 -2.63 -9.21
CA GLY A 251 13.89 -3.84 -9.72
C GLY A 251 15.04 -4.32 -8.84
N ILE A 252 14.95 -4.12 -7.53
CA ILE A 252 15.99 -4.53 -6.59
C ILE A 252 15.97 -6.05 -6.51
N ARG A 253 16.95 -6.70 -7.16
CA ARG A 253 17.12 -8.14 -7.09
C ARG A 253 17.49 -8.57 -5.66
N VAL A 254 16.66 -9.39 -5.04
CA VAL A 254 16.93 -10.05 -3.75
C VAL A 254 17.05 -11.55 -4.00
N GLY A 255 18.10 -12.16 -3.47
CA GLY A 255 18.36 -13.59 -3.59
C GLY A 255 18.08 -14.31 -2.27
N THR A 256 18.94 -15.25 -1.91
CA THR A 256 18.86 -16.02 -0.65
C THR A 256 19.66 -15.40 0.50
N ARG A 257 20.32 -14.27 0.27
CA ARG A 257 21.15 -13.56 1.26
C ARG A 257 20.63 -12.15 1.46
N GLU A 258 21.04 -11.54 2.56
CA GLU A 258 20.81 -10.12 2.81
C GLU A 258 21.46 -9.27 1.73
N LYS A 259 20.68 -8.32 1.20
CA LYS A 259 21.15 -7.27 0.30
C LYS A 259 21.06 -5.92 1.01
N LYS A 260 22.20 -5.22 1.08
CA LYS A 260 22.25 -3.84 1.54
C LYS A 260 22.31 -2.91 0.33
N MET A 261 21.41 -1.95 0.27
CA MET A 261 21.46 -0.91 -0.75
C MET A 261 22.45 0.19 -0.35
N PRO A 262 23.05 0.90 -1.32
CA PRO A 262 23.71 2.18 -1.07
C PRO A 262 22.79 3.16 -0.33
N VAL A 263 23.38 4.18 0.28
CA VAL A 263 22.60 5.24 0.95
C VAL A 263 21.72 5.95 -0.08
N ILE A 264 20.43 6.00 0.21
CA ILE A 264 19.38 6.63 -0.59
C ILE A 264 19.19 8.06 -0.08
N LYS A 265 19.16 9.01 -1.01
CA LYS A 265 18.83 10.40 -0.72
C LYS A 265 17.42 10.68 -1.20
N LEU A 266 16.53 11.01 -0.27
CA LEU A 266 15.16 11.40 -0.62
C LEU A 266 15.14 12.91 -0.94
N PRO A 267 14.63 13.33 -2.11
CA PRO A 267 14.57 14.74 -2.52
C PRO A 267 13.71 15.66 -1.65
#